data_AF-A0A2E7QBR3-F1
#
_entry.id   AF-A0A2E7QBR3-F1
#
_cell.length_a   1.000
_cell.length_b   1.000
_cell.length_c   1.000
_cell.angle_alpha   90.00
_cell.angle_beta   90.00
_cell.angle_gamma   90.00
#
_symmetry.space_group_name_H-M   'P 1'
#
loop_
_entity.id
_entity.type
_entity.pdbx_description
1 polymer ?
#
loop_
_entity_poly.entity_id
_entity_poly.type
_entity_poly.pdbx_seq_one_letter_code
_entity_poly.pdbx_strand_id
1 'polypeptide(L)' 'MKKILAIFTVLTVLSVNPALSAPRNAENGKKVYAKRCLMCHGEEGDGAGPGAER' A
#
# COMPACT_ATOMS: atom_id res chain seq x y z
N MET A 1 2.73 -32.67 12.98
CA MET A 1 3.81 -32.65 11.98
C MET A 1 3.48 -31.79 10.75
N LYS A 2 2.40 -32.08 9.99
CA LYS A 2 1.99 -31.26 8.82
C LYS A 2 1.76 -29.76 9.12
N LYS A 3 1.19 -29.43 10.28
CA LYS A 3 0.96 -28.04 10.71
C LYS A 3 2.26 -27.28 11.04
N ILE A 4 3.24 -27.97 11.64
CA ILE A 4 4.55 -27.39 11.96
C ILE A 4 5.32 -27.11 10.67
N LEU A 5 5.26 -28.03 9.71
CA LEU A 5 5.85 -27.84 8.38
C LEU A 5 5.22 -26.64 7.66
N ALA A 6 3.88 -26.53 7.68
CA ALA A 6 3.18 -25.39 7.06
C ALA A 6 3.56 -24.04 7.70
N ILE A 7 3.68 -23.97 9.03
CA ILE A 7 4.10 -22.75 9.73
C ILE A 7 5.52 -22.36 9.32
N PHE A 8 6.43 -23.34 9.23
CA PHE A 8 7.81 -23.10 8.82
C PHE A 8 7.89 -22.58 7.39
N THR A 9 7.11 -23.17 6.47
CA THR A 9 7.01 -22.72 5.07
C THR A 9 6.43 -21.30 4.97
N VAL A 10 5.46 -20.95 5.80
CA VAL A 10 4.90 -19.59 5.84
C VAL A 10 5.95 -18.60 6.36
N LEU A 11 6.62 -18.93 7.47
CA LEU A 11 7.66 -18.06 8.04
C LEU A 11 8.80 -17.77 7.06
N THR A 12 9.27 -18.80 6.33
CA THR A 12 10.34 -18.63 5.34
C THR A 12 9.90 -17.72 4.21
N VAL A 13 8.67 -17.88 3.68
CA VAL A 13 8.10 -17.02 2.64
C VAL A 13 7.97 -15.56 3.11
N LEU A 14 7.51 -15.33 4.33
CA LEU A 14 7.41 -13.97 4.90
C LEU A 14 8.79 -13.29 5.02
N SER A 15 9.83 -14.06 5.36
CA SER A 15 11.17 -13.52 5.63
C SER A 15 11.94 -13.12 4.36
N VAL A 16 11.56 -13.66 3.20
CA VAL A 16 12.25 -13.43 1.91
C VAL A 16 11.40 -12.66 0.90
N ASN A 17 10.23 -12.13 1.31
CA ASN A 17 9.36 -11.42 0.39
C ASN A 17 9.89 -10.00 0.13
N PRO A 18 10.42 -9.69 -1.07
CA PRO A 18 10.99 -8.38 -1.36
C PRO A 18 9.94 -7.27 -1.30
N ALA A 19 8.65 -7.59 -1.43
CA ALA A 19 7.58 -6.61 -1.26
C ALA A 19 7.51 -6.02 0.16
N LEU A 20 7.98 -6.74 1.19
CA LEU A 20 8.05 -6.23 2.56
C LEU A 20 9.29 -5.37 2.82
N SER A 21 10.39 -5.60 2.09
CA SER A 21 11.68 -4.94 2.33
C SER A 21 12.03 -3.86 1.29
N ALA A 22 11.26 -3.75 0.20
CA ALA A 22 11.51 -2.75 -0.83
C ALA A 22 11.35 -1.33 -0.27
N PRO A 23 12.27 -0.40 -0.58
CA PRO A 23 12.14 0.99 -0.18
C PRO A 23 10.86 1.58 -0.79
N ARG A 24 10.02 2.16 0.08
CA ARG A 24 8.81 2.85 -0.38
C ARG A 24 9.20 4.07 -1.21
N ASN A 25 8.57 4.23 -2.37
CA ASN A 25 8.79 5.37 -3.26
C ASN A 25 7.67 6.40 -3.07
N ALA A 26 7.86 7.31 -2.11
CA ALA A 26 6.89 8.35 -1.80
C ALA A 26 6.60 9.26 -3.00
N GLU A 27 7.60 9.55 -3.84
CA GLU A 27 7.45 10.38 -5.03
C GLU A 27 6.51 9.75 -6.07
N ASN A 28 6.67 8.46 -6.32
CA ASN A 28 5.74 7.72 -7.18
C ASN A 28 4.34 7.66 -6.56
N GLY A 29 4.25 7.46 -5.23
CA GLY A 29 3.00 7.49 -4.49
C GLY A 29 2.26 8.82 -4.67
N LYS A 30 2.96 9.95 -4.55
CA LYS A 30 2.40 11.30 -4.76
C LYS A 30 1.83 11.47 -6.17
N LYS A 31 2.52 10.99 -7.20
CA LYS A 31 2.03 11.04 -8.60
C LYS A 31 0.75 10.22 -8.80
N VAL A 32 0.68 9.02 -8.22
CA VAL A 32 -0.52 8.18 -8.28
C VAL A 32 -1.67 8.85 -7.54
N TYR A 33 -1.42 9.36 -6.33
CA TYR A 33 -2.42 10.04 -5.51
C TYR A 33 -3.03 11.25 -6.24
N ALA A 34 -2.20 12.13 -6.79
CA ALA A 34 -2.64 13.29 -7.56
C ALA A 34 -3.53 12.90 -8.76
N LYS A 35 -3.20 11.79 -9.44
CA LYS A 35 -3.93 11.34 -10.64
C LYS A 35 -5.24 10.61 -10.33
N ARG A 36 -5.34 9.93 -9.18
CA ARG A 36 -6.40 8.95 -8.92
C ARG A 36 -7.25 9.24 -7.68
N CYS A 37 -6.67 9.86 -6.67
CA CYS A 37 -7.27 9.96 -5.34
C CYS A 37 -7.70 11.41 -5.02
N LEU A 38 -6.91 12.39 -5.46
CA LEU A 38 -7.09 13.81 -5.18
C LEU A 38 -8.51 14.31 -5.50
N MET A 39 -9.11 13.79 -6.56
CA MET A 39 -10.47 14.15 -6.99
C MET A 39 -11.51 14.02 -5.88
N CYS A 40 -11.39 12.99 -5.03
CA CYS A 40 -12.36 12.74 -3.95
C CYS A 40 -11.76 12.99 -2.56
N HIS A 41 -10.46 12.73 -2.38
CA HIS A 41 -9.82 12.77 -1.07
C HIS A 41 -9.13 14.11 -0.75
N GLY A 42 -9.02 15.05 -1.67
CA GLY A 42 -8.34 16.34 -1.43
C GLY A 42 -6.81 16.20 -1.38
N GLU A 43 -6.11 17.34 -1.34
CA GLU A 43 -4.64 17.37 -1.32
C GLU A 43 -4.06 16.72 -0.05
N GLU A 44 -4.70 16.97 1.08
CA GLU A 44 -4.29 16.48 2.41
C GLU A 44 -4.99 15.17 2.84
N GLY A 45 -5.86 14.60 2.00
CA GLY A 45 -6.63 13.41 2.37
C GLY A 45 -7.82 13.70 3.28
N ASP A 46 -8.22 14.97 3.40
CA ASP A 46 -9.30 15.49 4.25
C ASP A 46 -10.70 15.29 3.65
N GLY A 47 -10.78 14.79 2.42
CA GLY A 47 -12.04 14.66 1.70
C GLY A 47 -12.50 15.94 1.01
N ALA A 48 -11.71 17.03 1.02
CA ALA A 48 -12.01 18.28 0.32
C ALA A 48 -11.53 18.25 -1.14
N GLY A 49 -11.77 17.14 -1.83
CA GLY A 49 -11.46 17.01 -3.25
C GLY A 49 -12.40 17.86 -4.11
N PRO A 50 -12.01 18.26 -5.35
CA PRO A 50 -12.90 19.05 -6.23
C PRO A 50 -14.22 18.36 -6.63
N GLY A 51 -14.49 17.17 -6.11
CA GLY A 51 -15.71 16.40 -6.33
C GLY A 51 -16.35 15.91 -5.04
N ALA A 52 -15.94 16.45 -3.89
CA ALA A 52 -16.54 16.16 -2.60
C ALA A 52 -18.01 16.60 -2.52
N GLU A 53 -18.36 17.70 -3.19
CA GLU A 53 -19.74 18.24 -3.25
C GLU A 53 -20.59 17.72 -4.43
N ARG A 54 -20.16 16.70 -5.18
CA ARG A 54 -21.02 16.09 -6.22
C ARG A 54 -22.07 15.17 -5.61
#